data_AF-A0A2D6AN14-F1
#
_entry.id   AF-A0A2D6AN14-F1
#
_cell.length_a   1.000
_cell.length_b   1.000
_cell.length_c   1.000
_cell.angle_alpha   90.00
_cell.angle_beta   90.00
_cell.angle_gamma   90.00
#
_symmetry.space_group_name_H-M   'P 1'
#
loop_
_entity.id
_entity.type
_entity.pdbx_description
1 polymer ?
#
loop_
_entity_poly.entity_id
_entity_poly.type
_entity_poly.pdbx_seq_one_letter_code
_entity_poly.pdbx_strand_id
1 'polypeptide(L)'
;MKKNDLKQLIKPLVKECIHEVLIEEGLLSNVVAEVAKGLQQNVIAETKTNTSNALFNENMQMKRMTDDSRIKMGEHRQKLMDAIGNEAYGGVNLFEGTQPMNNAQPAKGQVDLGPAGDSGVDISSIVGNASQIWKAMK
;
A
#
# COMPACT_ATOMS: atom_id res chain seq x y z
N MET A 1 -40.48 47.58 8.55
CA MET A 1 -40.82 46.33 7.84
C MET A 1 -40.90 45.18 8.83
N LYS A 2 -41.91 44.32 8.75
CA LYS A 2 -42.11 43.24 9.72
C LYS A 2 -41.10 42.12 9.42
N LYS A 3 -40.48 41.53 10.45
CA LYS A 3 -39.44 40.47 10.32
C LYS A 3 -39.89 39.27 9.47
N ASN A 4 -41.20 39.06 9.32
CA ASN A 4 -41.77 38.00 8.50
C ASN A 4 -41.61 38.27 6.99
N ASP A 5 -41.74 39.52 6.56
CA ASP A 5 -41.61 39.88 5.14
C ASP A 5 -40.14 39.74 4.68
N LEU A 6 -39.19 40.09 5.55
CA LEU A 6 -37.76 39.90 5.32
C LEU A 6 -37.41 38.40 5.20
N LYS A 7 -37.98 37.55 6.05
CA LYS A 7 -37.78 36.10 5.98
C LYS A 7 -38.39 35.49 4.72
N GLN A 8 -39.49 36.02 4.20
CA GLN A 8 -40.08 35.55 2.95
C GLN A 8 -39.20 35.87 1.73
N LEU A 9 -38.48 37.00 1.75
CA LEU A 9 -37.54 37.38 0.70
C LEU A 9 -36.19 36.63 0.77
N ILE A 10 -35.66 36.40 1.96
CA ILE A 10 -34.34 35.76 2.13
C ILE A 10 -34.38 34.24 1.94
N LYS A 11 -35.49 33.58 2.32
CA LYS A 11 -35.64 32.12 2.20
C LYS A 11 -35.39 31.55 0.78
N PRO A 12 -35.95 32.11 -0.31
CA PRO A 12 -35.69 31.61 -1.65
C PRO A 12 -34.22 31.80 -2.07
N LEU A 13 -33.60 32.94 -1.74
CA LEU A 13 -32.18 33.19 -1.99
C LEU A 13 -31.28 32.17 -1.28
N VAL A 14 -31.53 31.92 0.01
CA VAL A 14 -30.77 30.91 0.75
C VAL A 14 -31.00 29.50 0.19
N LYS A 15 -32.20 29.21 -0.32
CA LYS A 15 -32.51 27.91 -0.93
C LYS A 15 -31.75 27.70 -2.24
N GLU A 16 -31.63 28.73 -3.07
CA GLU A 16 -30.84 28.68 -4.31
C GLU A 16 -29.35 28.58 -4.03
N CYS A 17 -28.80 29.40 -3.12
CA CYS A 17 -27.39 29.32 -2.75
C CYS A 17 -27.02 27.95 -2.17
N ILE A 18 -27.90 27.35 -1.35
CA ILE A 18 -27.68 25.99 -0.84
C ILE A 18 -27.75 24.96 -1.98
N HIS A 19 -28.66 25.12 -2.95
CA HIS A 19 -28.74 24.19 -4.09
C HIS A 19 -27.48 24.25 -4.95
N GLU A 20 -26.98 25.44 -5.25
CA GLU A 20 -25.77 25.68 -6.04
C GLU A 20 -24.53 25.08 -5.35
N VAL A 21 -24.31 25.43 -4.08
CA VAL A 21 -23.17 24.93 -3.28
C VAL A 21 -23.22 23.42 -3.07
N LEU A 22 -24.42 22.84 -2.92
CA LEU A 22 -24.56 21.40 -2.68
C LEU A 22 -24.47 20.56 -3.97
N ILE A 23 -24.99 21.05 -5.09
CA ILE A 23 -25.17 20.27 -6.33
C ILE A 23 -24.13 20.66 -7.39
N GLU A 24 -23.85 21.95 -7.58
CA GLU A 24 -22.92 22.43 -8.62
C GLU A 24 -21.45 22.40 -8.14
N GLU A 25 -21.18 22.89 -6.92
CA GLU A 25 -19.84 22.79 -6.33
C GLU A 25 -19.51 21.37 -5.81
N GLY A 26 -20.50 20.48 -5.78
CA GLY A 26 -20.29 19.05 -5.55
C GLY A 26 -19.75 18.69 -4.16
N LEU A 27 -19.88 19.59 -3.18
CA LEU A 27 -19.38 19.36 -1.81
C LEU A 27 -19.99 18.11 -1.17
N LEU A 28 -21.30 17.89 -1.35
CA LEU A 28 -21.96 16.66 -0.87
C LEU A 28 -21.43 15.41 -1.59
N SER A 29 -21.22 15.49 -2.90
CA SER A 29 -20.68 14.39 -3.69
C SER A 29 -19.27 14.02 -3.24
N ASN A 30 -18.43 15.01 -2.91
CA ASN A 30 -17.08 14.79 -2.41
C ASN A 30 -17.09 14.12 -1.03
N VAL A 31 -17.91 14.61 -0.10
CA VAL A 31 -18.03 14.03 1.24
C VAL A 31 -18.58 12.61 1.18
N VAL A 32 -19.61 12.36 0.37
CA VAL A 32 -20.17 11.02 0.19
C VAL A 32 -19.17 10.08 -0.50
N ALA A 33 -18.39 10.56 -1.47
CA ALA A 33 -17.34 9.77 -2.11
C ALA A 33 -16.21 9.42 -1.14
N GLU A 34 -15.84 10.33 -0.24
CA GLU A 34 -14.81 10.09 0.78
C GLU A 34 -15.31 9.12 1.87
N VAL A 35 -16.56 9.26 2.30
CA VAL A 35 -17.21 8.31 3.22
C VAL A 35 -17.38 6.94 2.56
N ALA A 36 -17.75 6.88 1.27
CA ALA A 36 -17.87 5.64 0.52
C ALA A 36 -16.50 4.96 0.36
N LYS A 37 -15.43 5.71 0.04
CA LYS A 37 -14.06 5.19 0.02
C LYS A 37 -13.60 4.71 1.40
N GLY A 38 -14.02 5.39 2.48
CA GLY A 38 -13.72 4.99 3.86
C GLY A 38 -14.50 3.75 4.32
N LEU A 39 -15.74 3.57 3.86
CA LEU A 39 -16.56 2.38 4.13
C LEU A 39 -16.18 1.20 3.23
N GLN A 40 -15.73 1.47 2.00
CA GLN A 40 -15.11 0.51 1.12
C GLN A 40 -13.72 0.19 1.68
N GLN A 41 -13.68 -0.52 2.80
CA GLN A 41 -12.54 -1.37 3.10
C GLN A 41 -12.33 -2.25 1.86
N ASN A 42 -11.24 -2.01 1.14
CA ASN A 42 -10.79 -2.89 0.07
C ASN A 42 -10.56 -4.27 0.68
N VAL A 43 -11.61 -5.10 0.68
CA VAL A 43 -11.47 -6.53 0.88
C VAL A 43 -10.76 -7.01 -0.37
N ILE A 44 -9.45 -7.15 -0.24
CA ILE A 44 -8.60 -7.83 -1.22
C ILE A 44 -9.07 -9.27 -1.23
N ALA A 45 -10.07 -9.56 -2.06
CA ALA A 45 -10.56 -10.91 -2.29
C ALA A 45 -9.79 -11.51 -3.45
N GLU A 46 -9.19 -12.67 -3.20
CA GLU A 46 -8.40 -13.41 -4.17
C GLU A 46 -9.32 -13.93 -5.29
N THR A 47 -9.23 -13.36 -6.50
CA THR A 47 -9.91 -13.93 -7.67
C THR A 47 -9.15 -15.19 -8.10
N LYS A 48 -9.61 -16.36 -7.65
CA LYS A 48 -9.02 -17.64 -8.05
C LYS A 48 -9.24 -17.87 -9.55
N THR A 49 -8.22 -17.60 -10.35
CA THR A 49 -8.17 -18.01 -11.76
C THR A 49 -8.04 -19.54 -11.80
N ASN A 50 -9.06 -20.21 -12.32
CA ASN A 50 -8.98 -21.64 -12.62
C ASN A 50 -8.04 -21.85 -13.80
N THR A 51 -6.75 -22.10 -13.55
CA THR A 51 -5.84 -22.64 -14.56
C THR A 51 -5.82 -24.16 -14.43
N SER A 52 -6.53 -24.80 -15.36
CA SER A 52 -6.49 -26.24 -15.60
C SER A 52 -5.13 -26.68 -16.15
N ASN A 53 -4.53 -27.69 -15.50
CA ASN A 53 -3.59 -28.68 -16.05
C ASN A 53 -2.42 -28.19 -16.93
N ALA A 54 -1.28 -27.84 -16.32
CA ALA A 54 0.04 -27.86 -16.98
C ALA A 54 1.17 -28.26 -16.01
N LEU A 55 1.06 -29.48 -15.46
CA LEU A 55 1.83 -30.01 -14.32
C LEU A 55 3.33 -30.33 -14.53
N PHE A 56 4.06 -29.74 -15.49
CA PHE A 56 5.49 -30.08 -15.61
C PHE A 56 6.49 -28.96 -16.00
N ASN A 57 6.04 -27.72 -16.21
CA ASN A 57 6.98 -26.63 -16.59
C ASN A 57 6.81 -25.33 -15.79
N GLU A 58 5.72 -25.19 -15.03
CA GLU A 58 5.39 -23.97 -14.31
C GLU A 58 6.38 -23.69 -13.15
N ASN A 59 6.86 -24.74 -12.46
CA ASN A 59 7.78 -24.59 -11.34
C ASN A 59 9.20 -24.13 -11.78
N MET A 60 9.64 -24.52 -12.99
CA MET A 60 10.92 -24.07 -13.55
C MET A 60 10.83 -22.63 -14.07
N GLN A 61 9.69 -22.26 -14.68
CA GLN A 61 9.43 -20.89 -15.12
C GLN A 61 9.26 -19.93 -13.94
N MET A 62 8.55 -20.34 -12.88
CA MET A 62 8.42 -19.59 -11.63
C MET A 62 9.78 -19.34 -10.98
N LYS A 63 10.64 -20.37 -10.86
CA LYS A 63 12.00 -20.20 -10.32
C LYS A 63 12.85 -19.22 -11.13
N ARG A 64 12.82 -19.30 -12.47
CA ARG A 64 13.51 -18.34 -13.33
C ARG A 64 12.96 -16.92 -13.17
N MET A 65 11.65 -16.76 -13.08
CA MET A 65 11.03 -15.44 -12.85
C MET A 65 11.41 -14.85 -11.48
N THR A 66 11.49 -15.67 -10.43
CA THR A 66 11.93 -15.22 -9.10
C THR A 66 13.40 -14.86 -9.09
N ASP A 67 14.25 -15.64 -9.77
CA ASP A 67 15.69 -15.38 -9.86
C ASP A 67 15.96 -14.10 -10.67
N ASP A 68 15.31 -13.94 -11.82
CA ASP A 68 15.38 -12.72 -12.65
C ASP A 68 14.90 -11.48 -11.88
N SER A 69 13.83 -11.62 -11.09
CA SER A 69 13.33 -10.53 -10.25
C SER A 69 14.34 -10.14 -9.17
N ARG A 70 14.99 -11.14 -8.55
CA ARG A 70 16.03 -10.92 -7.53
C ARG A 70 17.27 -10.24 -8.13
N ILE A 71 17.68 -10.63 -9.33
CA ILE A 71 18.79 -10.01 -10.07
C ILE A 71 18.45 -8.54 -10.37
N LYS A 72 17.26 -8.27 -10.94
CA LYS A 72 16.82 -6.89 -11.24
C LYS A 72 16.71 -6.01 -10.00
N MET A 73 16.22 -6.55 -8.87
CA MET A 73 16.20 -5.82 -7.60
C MET A 73 17.62 -5.55 -7.07
N GLY A 74 18.55 -6.50 -7.25
CA GLY A 74 19.96 -6.33 -6.90
C GLY A 74 20.62 -5.21 -7.71
N GLU A 75 20.43 -5.21 -9.03
CA GLU A 75 20.92 -4.16 -9.93
C GLU A 75 20.31 -2.79 -9.58
N HIS A 76 19.01 -2.75 -9.29
CA HIS A 76 18.34 -1.51 -8.90
C HIS A 76 18.89 -0.97 -7.58
N ARG A 77 19.07 -1.83 -6.58
CA ARG A 77 19.71 -1.47 -5.31
C ARG A 77 21.12 -0.92 -5.55
N GLN A 78 21.92 -1.57 -6.40
CA GLN A 78 23.27 -1.11 -6.71
C GLN A 78 23.26 0.27 -7.38
N LYS A 79 22.36 0.52 -8.35
CA LYS A 79 22.21 1.83 -9.01
C LYS A 79 21.82 2.94 -8.04
N LEU A 80 20.92 2.67 -7.10
CA LEU A 80 20.54 3.63 -6.06
C LEU A 80 21.74 3.95 -5.15
N MET A 81 22.48 2.92 -4.73
CA MET A 81 23.69 3.13 -3.90
C MET A 81 24.76 3.92 -4.63
N ASP A 82 24.97 3.64 -5.93
CA ASP A 82 25.94 4.35 -6.76
C ASP A 82 25.55 5.82 -6.99
N ALA A 83 24.26 6.10 -7.22
CA ALA A 83 23.74 7.45 -7.35
C ALA A 83 23.83 8.26 -6.05
N ILE A 84 23.60 7.61 -4.89
CA ILE A 84 23.76 8.23 -3.58
C ILE A 84 25.24 8.48 -3.26
N GLY A 85 26.15 7.59 -3.66
CA GLY A 85 27.58 7.67 -3.32
C GLY A 85 28.40 8.63 -4.16
N ASN A 86 28.14 8.73 -5.47
CA ASN A 86 28.98 9.49 -6.40
C ASN A 86 28.56 10.97 -6.58
N GLU A 87 27.26 11.28 -6.54
CA GLU A 87 26.77 12.65 -6.79
C GLU A 87 26.37 13.41 -5.52
N ALA A 88 26.18 12.73 -4.39
CA ALA A 88 25.85 13.41 -3.15
C ALA A 88 27.06 14.22 -2.67
N TYR A 89 26.83 15.49 -2.33
CA TYR A 89 27.82 16.40 -1.73
C TYR A 89 29.09 16.66 -2.57
N GLY A 90 28.94 16.74 -3.90
CA GLY A 90 30.02 17.23 -4.77
C GLY A 90 31.17 16.24 -4.97
N GLY A 91 30.85 14.93 -5.00
CA GLY A 91 31.85 13.87 -5.20
C GLY A 91 32.52 13.39 -3.91
N VAL A 92 31.95 13.72 -2.75
CA VAL A 92 32.45 13.27 -1.44
C VAL A 92 31.53 12.16 -0.90
N ASN A 93 32.08 10.96 -0.77
CA ASN A 93 31.36 9.82 -0.19
C ASN A 93 31.20 9.99 1.33
N LEU A 94 30.07 10.55 1.76
CA LEU A 94 29.75 10.74 3.18
C LEU A 94 29.65 9.44 4.00
N PHE A 95 29.56 8.28 3.34
CA PHE A 95 29.42 6.98 3.99
C PHE A 95 30.73 6.18 3.98
N GLU A 96 31.84 6.77 3.53
CA GLU A 96 33.16 6.15 3.60
C GLU A 96 33.50 5.79 5.06
N GLY A 97 33.88 4.53 5.30
CA GLY A 97 34.17 4.02 6.64
C GLY A 97 32.95 3.71 7.50
N THR A 98 31.72 3.85 6.99
CA THR A 98 30.52 3.41 7.71
C THR A 98 30.25 1.93 7.46
N GLN A 99 29.89 1.20 8.52
CA GLN A 99 29.41 -0.18 8.42
C GLN A 99 27.91 -0.20 8.74
N PRO A 100 27.11 -1.00 8.02
CA PRO A 100 25.70 -1.17 8.35
C PRO A 100 25.55 -1.64 9.80
N MET A 101 24.70 -0.96 10.55
CA MET A 101 24.47 -1.25 11.97
C MET A 101 23.86 -2.64 12.12
N ASN A 102 24.57 -3.56 12.76
CA ASN A 102 24.19 -4.98 12.82
C ASN A 102 22.96 -5.25 13.70
N ASN A 103 22.65 -4.35 14.63
CA ASN A 103 21.49 -4.45 15.52
C ASN A 103 20.56 -3.27 15.24
N ALA A 104 19.59 -3.47 14.36
CA ALA A 104 18.41 -2.62 14.33
C ALA A 104 17.56 -2.95 15.56
N GLN A 105 17.77 -2.23 16.67
CA GLN A 105 16.83 -2.28 17.78
C GLN A 105 15.51 -1.70 17.25
N PRO A 106 14.42 -2.49 17.14
CA PRO A 106 13.17 -1.94 16.62
C PRO A 106 12.72 -0.80 17.53
N ALA A 107 12.46 0.37 16.94
CA ALA A 107 11.84 1.46 17.67
C ALA A 107 10.50 0.97 18.23
N LYS A 108 10.09 1.45 19.42
CA LYS A 108 8.82 1.03 20.04
C LYS A 108 7.67 1.21 19.04
N GLY A 109 7.02 0.10 18.67
CA GLY A 109 5.92 0.06 17.70
C GLY A 109 6.30 -0.39 16.28
N GLN A 110 7.59 -0.64 16.02
CA GLN A 110 8.06 -1.16 14.74
C GLN A 110 8.17 -2.69 14.78
N VAL A 111 7.71 -3.35 13.72
CA VAL A 111 7.83 -4.81 13.58
C VAL A 111 9.30 -5.15 13.38
N ASP A 112 9.82 -6.07 14.19
CA ASP A 112 11.16 -6.61 14.03
C ASP A 112 11.18 -7.45 12.74
N LEU A 113 11.87 -6.94 11.72
CA LEU A 113 12.01 -7.61 10.42
C LEU A 113 13.19 -8.58 10.39
N GLY A 114 13.88 -8.79 11.52
CA GLY A 114 15.07 -9.60 11.62
C GLY A 114 16.31 -8.92 11.01
N PRO A 115 17.48 -9.56 11.13
CA PRO A 115 18.73 -9.06 10.56
C PRO A 115 18.66 -8.90 9.03
N ALA A 116 19.44 -7.96 8.48
CA ALA A 116 19.47 -7.69 7.03
C ALA A 116 19.91 -8.88 6.15
N GLY A 117 20.51 -9.92 6.74
CA GLY A 117 20.91 -11.16 6.08
C GLY A 117 19.98 -12.34 6.35
N ASP A 118 18.88 -12.14 7.08
CA ASP A 118 17.91 -13.20 7.36
C ASP A 118 17.19 -13.60 6.06
N SER A 119 17.06 -14.91 5.84
CA SER A 119 16.30 -15.45 4.71
C SER A 119 14.78 -15.38 4.96
N GLY A 120 14.38 -14.94 6.16
CA GLY A 120 13.01 -14.80 6.60
C GLY A 120 12.40 -16.13 7.03
N VAL A 121 11.12 -16.08 7.40
CA VAL A 121 10.36 -17.26 7.83
C VAL A 121 9.66 -17.89 6.63
N ASP A 122 9.88 -19.18 6.41
CA ASP A 122 9.16 -19.94 5.38
C ASP A 122 7.70 -20.19 5.81
N ILE A 123 6.78 -19.49 5.16
CA ILE A 123 5.33 -19.59 5.40
C ILE A 123 4.64 -20.59 4.46
N SER A 124 5.37 -21.34 3.62
CA SER A 124 4.80 -22.30 2.67
C SER A 124 3.91 -23.34 3.36
N SER A 125 4.32 -23.80 4.55
CA SER A 125 3.56 -24.73 5.39
C SER A 125 2.23 -24.14 5.89
N ILE A 126 2.17 -22.83 6.13
CA ILE A 126 0.96 -22.16 6.62
C ILE A 126 -0.02 -21.95 5.47
N VAL A 127 0.44 -21.44 4.32
CA VAL A 127 -0.44 -21.11 3.18
C VAL A 127 -1.06 -22.36 2.55
N GLY A 128 -0.31 -23.47 2.47
CA GLY A 128 -0.81 -24.74 1.91
C GLY A 128 -1.77 -25.50 2.85
N ASN A 129 -1.48 -25.50 4.16
CA ASN A 129 -2.28 -26.24 5.16
C ASN A 129 -3.25 -25.37 5.95
N ALA A 130 -3.36 -24.05 5.69
CA ALA A 130 -4.23 -23.14 6.43
C ALA A 130 -5.64 -23.73 6.59
N SER A 131 -6.21 -24.24 5.50
CA SER A 131 -7.56 -24.82 5.49
C SER A 131 -7.74 -26.03 6.41
N GLN A 132 -6.68 -26.81 6.66
CA GLN A 132 -6.73 -27.94 7.61
C GLN A 132 -6.55 -27.47 9.05
N ILE A 133 -5.71 -26.46 9.28
CA ILE A 133 -5.52 -25.84 10.60
C ILE A 133 -6.82 -25.18 11.07
N TRP A 134 -7.51 -24.44 10.19
CA TRP A 134 -8.82 -23.85 10.49
C TRP A 134 -9.91 -24.92 10.73
N LYS A 135 -9.82 -26.08 10.07
CA LYS A 135 -10.73 -27.22 10.31
C LYS A 135 -10.45 -27.94 11.63
N ALA A 136 -9.18 -28.02 12.05
CA ALA A 136 -8.78 -28.62 13.32
C ALA A 136 -9.07 -27.72 14.54
N MET A 137 -9.30 -26.42 14.30
CA MET A 137 -9.60 -25.43 15.33
C MET A 137 -11.12 -25.28 15.60
N LYS A 138 -11.96 -26.06 14.90
CA LYS A 138 -13.42 -26.10 15.07
C LYS A 138 -13.81 -27.33 15.88
#